data_AF-A0A822BV03-F1
#
_entry.id   AF-A0A822BV03-F1
#
_cell.length_a   1.000
_cell.length_b   1.000
_cell.length_c   1.000
_cell.angle_alpha   90.00
_cell.angle_beta   90.00
_cell.angle_gamma   90.00
#
_symmetry.space_group_name_H-M   'P 1'
#
loop_
_entity.id
_entity.type
_entity.pdbx_description
1 polymer ?
#
loop_
_entity_poly.entity_id
_entity_poly.type
_entity_poly.pdbx_seq_one_letter_code
_entity_poly.pdbx_strand_id
1 'polypeptide(L)'
;KLKCQIKVYDSSKYILGDKLLLHENFHDRVKPLENVAKDCKVRLYIKGSYYQLQNPEQQVLMSEADIVIGHGFRFEIRDENNGLLCNKLCFSKNPEDIPEVACFLQGAINHGLTWSRSNKDVLSDGTYASSTVGYQALKIDIQTRCQNEKLKRELLRALRKIYEDDHEDEKKK
;
A
#
# COMPACT_ATOMS: atom_id res chain seq x y z
N LYS A 1 12.56 -17.53 -10.67
CA LYS A 1 12.06 -17.56 -9.27
C LYS A 1 10.97 -16.49 -9.15
N LEU A 2 9.74 -16.88 -8.79
CA LEU A 2 8.63 -15.95 -8.62
C LEU A 2 8.84 -15.20 -7.29
N LYS A 3 9.20 -13.92 -7.35
CA LYS A 3 9.44 -13.05 -6.19
C LYS A 3 8.15 -12.30 -5.85
N CYS A 4 7.93 -12.00 -4.57
CA CYS A 4 6.87 -11.10 -4.14
C CYS A 4 7.11 -9.72 -4.76
N GLN A 5 6.12 -9.21 -5.49
CA GLN A 5 6.19 -7.90 -6.16
C GLN A 5 5.72 -6.75 -5.25
N ILE A 6 5.29 -7.06 -4.04
CA ILE A 6 5.01 -6.03 -3.03
C ILE A 6 6.33 -5.58 -2.41
N LYS A 7 6.51 -4.26 -2.33
CA LYS A 7 7.66 -3.58 -1.74
C LYS A 7 7.19 -2.45 -0.85
N VAL A 8 8.02 -2.17 0.17
CA VAL A 8 7.91 -0.92 0.90
C VAL A 8 8.25 0.19 -0.09
N TYR A 9 7.35 1.17 -0.19
CA TYR A 9 7.64 2.44 -0.84
C TYR A 9 8.38 3.33 0.17
N ASP A 10 9.60 3.72 -0.16
CA ASP A 10 10.42 4.60 0.69
C ASP A 10 9.84 6.01 0.64
N SER A 11 8.98 6.31 1.61
CA SER A 11 8.21 7.54 1.65
C SER A 11 9.06 8.74 2.10
N SER A 12 8.81 9.91 1.50
CA SER A 12 9.37 11.18 1.97
C SER A 12 8.60 11.76 3.17
N LYS A 13 9.02 12.94 3.65
CA LYS A 13 8.34 13.69 4.73
C LYS A 13 6.89 14.09 4.42
N TYR A 14 6.43 13.93 3.18
CA TYR A 14 5.07 14.25 2.74
C TYR A 14 4.13 13.04 2.75
N ILE A 15 4.66 11.83 2.90
CA ILE A 15 3.90 10.59 3.06
C ILE A 15 4.31 9.97 4.42
N LEU A 16 3.42 10.09 5.40
CA LEU A 16 3.62 9.71 6.79
C LEU A 16 2.69 8.54 7.18
N GLY A 17 2.81 8.08 8.43
CA GLY A 17 1.90 7.08 9.01
C GLY A 17 2.42 5.66 8.87
N ASP A 18 1.52 4.72 8.56
CA ASP A 18 1.87 3.31 8.41
C ASP A 18 2.78 3.06 7.20
N LYS A 19 3.54 1.97 7.24
CA LYS A 19 4.36 1.56 6.09
C LYS A 19 3.50 1.41 4.84
N LEU A 20 3.93 2.07 3.77
CA LEU A 20 3.25 2.01 2.48
C LEU A 20 3.79 0.83 1.67
N LEU A 21 3.03 -0.28 1.66
CA LEU A 21 3.34 -1.49 0.92
C LEU A 21 2.56 -1.49 -0.39
N LEU A 22 3.28 -1.42 -1.51
CA LEU A 22 2.70 -1.31 -2.85
C LEU A 22 3.32 -2.33 -3.79
N HIS A 23 2.57 -2.69 -4.81
CA HIS A 23 3.10 -3.42 -5.95
C HIS A 23 4.18 -2.57 -6.66
N GLU A 24 5.29 -3.19 -7.09
CA GLU A 24 6.44 -2.50 -7.71
C GLU A 24 6.00 -1.55 -8.84
N ASN A 25 5.13 -2.00 -9.73
CA ASN A 25 4.66 -1.19 -10.86
C ASN A 25 3.77 0.01 -10.44
N PHE A 26 3.27 0.04 -9.21
CA PHE A 26 2.47 1.14 -8.69
C PHE A 26 3.33 2.25 -8.04
N HIS A 27 4.62 1.98 -7.77
CA HIS A 27 5.53 2.97 -7.18
C HIS A 27 5.68 4.21 -8.06
N ASP A 28 5.78 4.03 -9.38
CA ASP A 28 5.91 5.13 -10.34
C ASP A 28 4.67 6.03 -10.40
N ARG A 29 3.50 5.50 -10.02
CA ARG A 29 2.25 6.28 -9.92
C ARG A 29 2.16 7.08 -8.62
N VAL A 30 2.75 6.57 -7.54
CA VAL A 30 2.74 7.22 -6.23
C VAL A 30 3.83 8.27 -6.10
N LYS A 31 4.98 8.07 -6.75
CA LYS A 31 6.13 8.99 -6.67
C LYS A 31 5.79 10.47 -6.97
N PRO A 32 5.00 10.80 -8.01
CA PRO A 32 4.63 12.19 -8.27
C PRO A 32 3.79 12.83 -7.15
N LEU A 33 3.10 12.03 -6.33
CA LEU A 33 2.25 12.54 -5.26
C LEU A 33 3.02 13.28 -4.17
N GLU A 34 4.30 12.99 -4.01
CA GLU A 34 5.11 13.73 -3.05
C GLU A 34 5.28 15.19 -3.46
N ASN A 35 5.48 15.43 -4.76
CA ASN A 35 5.54 16.79 -5.31
C ASN A 35 4.17 17.45 -5.25
N VAL A 36 3.10 16.73 -5.60
CA VAL A 36 1.73 17.25 -5.49
C VAL A 36 1.41 17.64 -4.04
N ALA A 37 1.72 16.77 -3.07
CA ALA A 37 1.51 17.04 -1.66
C ALA A 37 2.29 18.27 -1.18
N LYS A 38 3.56 18.39 -1.62
CA LYS A 38 4.39 19.56 -1.34
C LYS A 38 3.78 20.84 -1.92
N ASP A 39 3.40 20.83 -3.20
CA ASP A 39 2.89 22.01 -3.90
C ASP A 39 1.54 22.46 -3.34
N CYS A 40 0.71 21.49 -2.93
CA CYS A 40 -0.57 21.74 -2.28
C CYS A 40 -0.46 21.98 -0.76
N LYS A 41 0.75 21.98 -0.19
CA LYS A 41 1.02 22.18 1.25
C LYS A 41 0.27 21.21 2.16
N VAL A 42 0.20 19.95 1.76
CA VAL A 42 -0.41 18.88 2.53
C VAL A 42 0.57 17.75 2.81
N ARG A 43 0.17 16.88 3.74
CA ARG A 43 0.80 15.59 3.98
C ARG A 43 -0.24 14.49 3.85
N LEU A 44 0.15 13.42 3.19
CA LEU A 44 -0.58 12.17 3.13
C LEU A 44 -0.25 11.36 4.38
N TYR A 45 -1.25 11.02 5.18
CA TYR A 45 -1.08 10.11 6.30
C TYR A 45 -1.68 8.75 5.96
N ILE A 46 -0.83 7.75 5.76
CA ILE A 46 -1.20 6.40 5.38
C ILE A 46 -1.82 5.68 6.59
N LYS A 47 -3.01 5.12 6.37
CA LYS A 47 -3.82 4.38 7.35
C LYS A 47 -3.85 2.87 7.07
N GLY A 48 -3.38 2.48 5.90
CA GLY A 48 -3.38 1.08 5.47
C GLY A 48 -2.94 0.97 4.02
N SER A 49 -2.27 -0.13 3.70
CA SER A 49 -1.83 -0.49 2.37
C SER A 49 -1.88 -2.01 2.24
N TYR A 50 -1.17 -2.60 1.28
CA TYR A 50 -1.21 -4.05 1.06
C TYR A 50 -1.13 -4.86 2.35
N TYR A 51 -1.99 -5.87 2.45
CA TYR A 51 -1.96 -6.86 3.51
C TYR A 51 -2.04 -8.27 2.91
N GLN A 52 -1.45 -9.22 3.64
CA GLN A 52 -1.41 -10.61 3.25
C GLN A 52 -2.65 -11.34 3.76
N LEU A 53 -3.33 -12.05 2.86
CA LEU A 53 -4.42 -12.95 3.21
C LEU A 53 -3.88 -14.22 3.89
N GLN A 54 -4.73 -14.90 4.64
CA GLN A 54 -4.42 -16.25 5.14
C GLN A 54 -4.50 -17.27 4.01
N ASN A 55 -5.55 -17.19 3.19
CA ASN A 55 -5.72 -17.98 1.97
C ASN A 55 -5.75 -17.05 0.74
N PRO A 56 -4.87 -17.22 -0.26
CA PRO A 56 -4.89 -16.43 -1.51
C PRO A 56 -6.24 -16.42 -2.23
N GLU A 57 -7.02 -17.50 -2.12
CA GLU A 57 -8.33 -17.63 -2.76
C GLU A 57 -9.47 -16.98 -1.97
N GLN A 58 -9.21 -16.56 -0.72
CA GLN A 58 -10.21 -15.96 0.15
C GLN A 58 -10.92 -14.78 -0.54
N GLN A 59 -12.25 -14.74 -0.40
CA GLN A 59 -13.04 -13.61 -0.87
C GLN A 59 -12.69 -12.35 -0.07
N VAL A 60 -12.66 -11.23 -0.78
CA VAL A 60 -12.38 -9.91 -0.21
C VAL A 60 -13.49 -8.95 -0.59
N LEU A 61 -13.76 -7.99 0.29
CA LEU A 61 -14.71 -6.93 0.00
C LEU A 61 -14.21 -6.10 -1.19
N MET A 62 -15.13 -5.65 -2.04
CA MET A 62 -14.78 -4.81 -3.19
C MET A 62 -14.07 -3.50 -2.80
N SER A 63 -14.35 -2.99 -1.60
CA SER A 63 -13.65 -1.82 -1.04
C SER A 63 -12.15 -2.03 -0.79
N GLU A 64 -11.72 -3.29 -0.71
CA GLU A 64 -10.34 -3.69 -0.42
C GLU A 64 -9.61 -4.21 -1.66
N ALA A 65 -10.27 -4.25 -2.82
CA ALA A 65 -9.77 -4.94 -3.99
C ALA A 65 -8.40 -4.42 -4.43
N ASP A 66 -8.22 -3.10 -4.52
CA ASP A 66 -6.95 -2.48 -4.88
C ASP A 66 -5.88 -2.65 -3.80
N ILE A 67 -6.27 -2.64 -2.53
CA ILE A 67 -5.35 -2.76 -1.39
C ILE A 67 -4.74 -4.15 -1.37
N VAL A 68 -5.55 -5.19 -1.52
CA VAL A 68 -5.09 -6.58 -1.39
C VAL A 68 -4.16 -7.02 -2.52
N ILE A 69 -4.13 -6.28 -3.64
CA ILE A 69 -3.17 -6.48 -4.74
C ILE A 69 -2.03 -5.45 -4.72
N GLY A 70 -2.03 -4.49 -3.78
CA GLY A 70 -1.00 -3.47 -3.65
C GLY A 70 -1.06 -2.34 -4.68
N HIS A 71 -2.21 -2.17 -5.34
CA HIS A 71 -2.48 -1.10 -6.30
C HIS A 71 -3.33 0.03 -5.70
N GLY A 72 -3.48 0.06 -4.38
CA GLY A 72 -4.12 1.15 -3.67
C GLY A 72 -3.75 1.21 -2.20
N PHE A 73 -4.05 2.34 -1.56
CA PHE A 73 -3.80 2.57 -0.14
C PHE A 73 -4.86 3.49 0.46
N ARG A 74 -5.08 3.33 1.77
CA ARG A 74 -5.95 4.19 2.56
C ARG A 74 -5.16 5.34 3.14
N PHE A 75 -5.77 6.52 3.14
CA PHE A 75 -5.11 7.71 3.63
C PHE A 75 -6.08 8.75 4.20
N GLU A 76 -5.49 9.72 4.88
CA GLU A 76 -6.09 11.01 5.20
C GLU A 76 -5.12 12.12 4.80
N ILE A 77 -5.64 13.31 4.57
CA ILE A 77 -4.87 14.50 4.22
C ILE A 77 -4.75 15.37 5.47
N ARG A 78 -3.52 15.78 5.76
CA ARG A 78 -3.17 16.66 6.86
C ARG A 78 -2.47 17.91 6.34
N ASP A 79 -2.50 18.99 7.12
CA ASP A 79 -1.74 20.19 6.84
C ASP A 79 -0.24 20.02 7.20
N GLU A 80 0.57 21.05 6.96
CA GLU A 80 2.00 21.06 7.28
C GLU A 80 2.31 20.99 8.79
N ASN A 81 1.31 21.22 9.65
CA ASN A 81 1.39 21.10 11.11
C ASN A 81 0.79 19.77 11.61
N ASN A 82 0.50 18.82 10.72
CA ASN A 82 -0.17 17.54 10.99
C ASN A 82 -1.62 17.66 11.51
N GLY A 83 -2.25 18.82 11.39
CA GLY A 83 -3.68 19.02 11.59
C GLY A 83 -4.48 18.27 10.53
N LEU A 84 -5.60 17.67 10.91
CA LEU A 84 -6.46 16.91 9.99
C LEU A 84 -7.22 17.87 9.06
N LEU A 85 -7.01 17.75 7.75
CA LEU A 85 -7.77 18.47 6.73
C LEU A 85 -8.93 17.62 6.21
N CYS A 86 -8.66 16.39 5.79
CA CYS A 86 -9.68 15.53 5.18
C CYS A 86 -9.42 14.05 5.47
N ASN A 87 -10.40 13.38 6.05
CA ASN A 87 -10.44 11.92 6.21
C ASN A 87 -11.60 11.32 5.42
N LYS A 88 -11.86 10.02 5.61
CA LYS A 88 -12.99 9.30 4.99
C LYS A 88 -14.33 10.03 5.05
N LEU A 89 -14.66 10.67 6.18
CA LEU A 89 -15.92 11.41 6.33
C LEU A 89 -15.95 12.64 5.43
N CYS A 90 -14.84 13.38 5.37
CA CYS A 90 -14.68 14.53 4.48
C CYS A 90 -14.75 14.11 3.01
N PHE A 91 -14.02 13.05 2.60
CA PHE A 91 -14.05 12.53 1.22
C PHE A 91 -15.44 12.04 0.76
N SER A 92 -16.33 11.73 1.70
CA SER A 92 -17.70 11.30 1.40
C SER A 92 -18.69 12.47 1.26
N LYS A 93 -18.25 13.70 1.49
CA LYS A 93 -19.04 14.93 1.39
C LYS A 93 -18.51 15.78 0.23
N ASN A 94 -17.91 16.93 0.54
CA ASN A 94 -17.37 17.88 -0.42
C ASN A 94 -15.89 18.15 -0.07
N PRO A 95 -14.98 17.22 -0.39
CA PRO A 95 -13.55 17.46 -0.14
C PRO A 95 -13.00 18.63 -0.95
N GLU A 96 -13.68 19.05 -2.03
CA GLU A 96 -13.27 20.20 -2.85
C GLU A 96 -13.47 21.56 -2.17
N ASP A 97 -14.25 21.65 -1.09
CA ASP A 97 -14.46 22.91 -0.34
C ASP A 97 -13.20 23.34 0.44
N ILE A 98 -12.21 22.44 0.58
CA ILE A 98 -10.91 22.72 1.22
C ILE A 98 -9.87 22.88 0.09
N PRO A 99 -9.35 24.10 -0.16
CA PRO A 99 -8.50 24.37 -1.32
C PRO A 99 -7.26 23.47 -1.45
N GLU A 100 -6.57 23.21 -0.34
CA GLU A 100 -5.38 22.36 -0.28
C GLU A 100 -5.70 20.90 -0.63
N VAL A 101 -6.86 20.42 -0.16
CA VAL A 101 -7.37 19.08 -0.48
C VAL A 101 -7.71 19.03 -1.96
N ALA A 102 -8.50 19.98 -2.47
CA ALA A 102 -8.89 20.06 -3.88
C ALA A 102 -7.67 20.05 -4.81
N CYS A 103 -6.65 20.87 -4.49
CA CYS A 103 -5.36 20.90 -5.17
C CYS A 103 -4.74 19.50 -5.24
N PHE A 104 -4.65 18.83 -4.08
CA PHE A 104 -4.04 17.51 -4.01
C PHE A 104 -4.84 16.48 -4.81
N LEU A 105 -6.17 16.46 -4.69
CA LEU A 105 -7.03 15.51 -5.39
C LEU A 105 -6.89 15.65 -6.90
N GLN A 106 -6.90 16.89 -7.40
CA GLN A 106 -6.74 17.16 -8.83
C GLN A 106 -5.36 16.74 -9.32
N GLY A 107 -4.30 17.03 -8.57
CA GLY A 107 -2.94 16.61 -8.89
C GLY A 107 -2.81 15.08 -8.94
N ALA A 108 -3.39 14.37 -7.98
CA ALA A 108 -3.40 12.90 -7.97
C ALA A 108 -4.11 12.31 -9.20
N ILE A 109 -5.25 12.88 -9.59
CA ILE A 109 -6.00 12.47 -10.79
C ILE A 109 -5.18 12.70 -12.06
N ASN A 110 -4.48 13.85 -12.17
CA ASN A 110 -3.62 14.16 -13.31
C ASN A 110 -2.45 13.15 -13.47
N HIS A 111 -2.08 12.44 -12.40
CA HIS A 111 -1.07 11.38 -12.43
C HIS A 111 -1.65 9.97 -12.62
N GLY A 112 -2.94 9.87 -12.95
CA GLY A 112 -3.62 8.62 -13.29
C GLY A 112 -4.08 7.82 -12.08
N LEU A 113 -4.18 8.48 -10.91
CA LEU A 113 -4.82 7.87 -9.75
C LEU A 113 -6.32 8.19 -9.74
N THR A 114 -7.08 7.28 -9.17
CA THR A 114 -8.52 7.39 -9.05
C THR A 114 -8.95 7.04 -7.64
N TRP A 115 -10.10 7.58 -7.26
CA TRP A 115 -10.76 7.19 -6.03
C TRP A 115 -11.43 5.86 -6.21
N SER A 116 -11.25 4.96 -5.25
CA SER A 116 -12.09 3.77 -5.21
C SER A 116 -13.55 4.20 -5.13
N ARG A 117 -14.37 3.73 -6.07
CA ARG A 117 -15.82 4.03 -6.10
C ARG A 117 -16.52 3.55 -4.84
N SER A 118 -15.99 2.48 -4.23
CA SER A 118 -16.54 1.83 -3.05
C SER A 118 -15.95 2.33 -1.75
N ASN A 119 -14.80 3.03 -1.79
CA ASN A 119 -14.18 3.55 -0.59
C ASN A 119 -13.46 4.88 -0.83
N LYS A 120 -14.06 5.97 -0.35
CA LYS A 120 -13.63 7.34 -0.65
C LYS A 120 -12.29 7.74 0.00
N ASP A 121 -11.76 6.94 0.92
CA ASP A 121 -10.42 7.14 1.50
C ASP A 121 -9.34 6.27 0.85
N VAL A 122 -9.65 5.62 -0.29
CA VAL A 122 -8.70 4.80 -1.05
C VAL A 122 -8.34 5.49 -2.36
N LEU A 123 -7.04 5.65 -2.56
CA LEU A 123 -6.45 6.07 -3.82
C LEU A 123 -5.81 4.87 -4.51
N SER A 124 -6.10 4.65 -5.78
CA SER A 124 -5.59 3.52 -6.58
C SER A 124 -5.36 3.90 -8.04
N ASP A 125 -4.70 3.04 -8.82
CA ASP A 125 -4.59 3.21 -10.28
C ASP A 125 -5.77 2.59 -11.06
N GLY A 126 -6.78 2.07 -10.36
CA GLY A 126 -7.95 1.45 -10.97
C GLY A 126 -7.68 0.06 -11.59
N THR A 127 -6.55 -0.59 -11.29
CA THR A 127 -6.19 -1.92 -11.83
C THR A 127 -7.29 -2.98 -11.60
N TYR A 128 -8.03 -2.91 -10.49
CA TYR A 128 -9.14 -3.84 -10.22
C TYR A 128 -10.32 -3.75 -11.20
N ALA A 129 -10.45 -2.65 -11.96
CA ALA A 129 -11.61 -2.39 -12.82
C ALA A 129 -11.61 -3.19 -14.14
N SER A 130 -10.58 -4.02 -14.39
CA SER A 130 -10.34 -4.65 -15.69
C SER A 130 -11.19 -5.90 -15.99
N SER A 131 -11.40 -6.80 -15.01
CA SER A 131 -12.41 -7.90 -15.04
C SER A 131 -12.38 -8.70 -13.74
N THR A 132 -13.49 -9.31 -13.32
CA THR A 132 -13.53 -10.15 -12.11
C THR A 132 -12.55 -11.34 -12.20
N VAL A 133 -12.48 -12.02 -13.35
CA VAL A 133 -11.59 -13.18 -13.55
C VAL A 133 -10.13 -12.76 -13.52
N GLY A 134 -9.76 -11.71 -14.25
CA GLY A 134 -8.40 -11.19 -14.28
C GLY A 134 -7.94 -10.69 -12.92
N TYR A 135 -8.82 -9.98 -12.20
CA TYR A 135 -8.57 -9.55 -10.83
C TYR A 135 -8.29 -10.73 -9.89
N GLN A 136 -9.13 -11.78 -9.91
CA GLN A 136 -8.92 -12.94 -9.02
C GLN A 136 -7.60 -13.66 -9.33
N ALA A 137 -7.27 -13.84 -10.61
CA ALA A 137 -6.00 -14.44 -11.01
C ALA A 137 -4.80 -13.61 -10.52
N LEU A 138 -4.84 -12.29 -10.71
CA LEU A 138 -3.79 -11.37 -10.23
C LEU A 138 -3.65 -11.39 -8.71
N LYS A 139 -4.77 -11.34 -7.99
CA LYS A 139 -4.81 -11.41 -6.52
C LYS A 139 -4.17 -12.71 -6.02
N ILE A 140 -4.60 -13.86 -6.55
CA ILE A 140 -4.07 -15.17 -6.14
C ILE A 140 -2.56 -15.23 -6.41
N ASP A 141 -2.10 -14.77 -7.58
CA ASP A 141 -0.69 -14.78 -7.96
C ASP A 141 0.16 -13.94 -6.99
N ILE A 142 -0.22 -12.68 -6.75
CA ILE A 142 0.49 -11.77 -5.83
C ILE A 142 0.53 -12.36 -4.42
N GLN A 143 -0.62 -12.77 -3.88
CA GLN A 143 -0.74 -13.31 -2.53
C GLN A 143 0.11 -14.57 -2.34
N THR A 144 0.05 -15.51 -3.29
CA THR A 144 0.82 -16.75 -3.27
C THR A 144 2.33 -16.48 -3.28
N ARG A 145 2.80 -15.57 -4.15
CA ARG A 145 4.22 -15.20 -4.23
C ARG A 145 4.72 -14.60 -2.92
N CYS A 146 3.94 -13.70 -2.35
CA CYS A 146 4.29 -13.04 -1.09
C CYS A 146 4.22 -13.98 0.11
N GLN A 147 3.33 -14.98 0.12
CA GLN A 147 3.30 -16.02 1.14
C GLN A 147 4.52 -16.93 1.06
N ASN A 148 4.85 -17.42 -0.14
CA ASN A 148 6.01 -18.29 -0.35
C ASN A 148 7.33 -17.60 0.01
N GLU A 149 7.48 -16.32 -0.33
CA GLU A 149 8.69 -15.57 0.03
C GLU A 149 8.82 -15.37 1.54
N LYS A 150 7.70 -15.11 2.24
CA LYS A 150 7.68 -15.01 3.70
C LYS A 150 8.08 -16.33 4.36
N LEU A 151 7.45 -17.44 3.97
CA LEU A 151 7.75 -18.77 4.49
C LEU A 151 9.22 -19.14 4.27
N LYS A 152 9.76 -18.84 3.08
CA LYS A 152 11.17 -19.08 2.78
C LYS A 152 12.10 -18.28 3.70
N ARG A 153 11.80 -17.01 3.98
CA ARG A 153 12.59 -16.18 4.90
C ARG A 153 12.55 -16.71 6.33
N GLU A 154 11.39 -17.17 6.78
CA GLU A 154 11.21 -17.76 8.10
C GLU A 154 11.98 -19.08 8.24
N LEU A 155 11.90 -19.96 7.24
CA LEU A 155 12.67 -21.20 7.20
C LEU A 155 14.18 -20.93 7.23
N LEU A 156 14.68 -19.97 6.44
CA LEU A 156 16.09 -19.60 6.44
C LEU A 156 16.56 -19.04 7.79
N ARG A 157 15.70 -18.27 8.49
CA ARG A 157 16.01 -17.78 9.84
C ARG A 157 16.06 -18.93 10.85
N ALA A 158 15.12 -19.87 10.77
CA ALA A 158 15.10 -21.03 11.65
C ALA A 158 16.34 -21.91 11.44
N LEU A 159 16.70 -22.21 10.19
CA LEU A 159 17.91 -22.98 9.85
C LEU A 159 19.18 -22.29 10.34
N ARG A 160 19.27 -20.97 10.17
CA ARG A 160 20.41 -20.19 10.66
C ARG A 160 20.54 -20.27 12.18
N LYS A 161 19.42 -20.18 12.91
CA LYS A 161 19.41 -20.29 14.36
C LYS A 161 19.92 -21.66 14.82
N ILE A 162 19.45 -22.75 14.19
CA ILE A 162 19.92 -24.12 14.49
C ILE A 162 21.44 -24.23 14.29
N TYR A 163 21.95 -23.72 13.16
CA TYR A 163 23.38 -23.74 12.87
C TYR A 163 24.22 -22.91 13.87
N GLU A 164 23.71 -21.77 14.32
CA GLU A 164 24.38 -20.93 15.31
C GLU A 164 24.40 -21.59 16.70
N ASP A 165 23.28 -22.23 17.10
CA ASP A 165 23.17 -22.96 18.37
C ASP A 165 24.14 -24.16 18.41
N ASP A 166 24.24 -24.96 17.33
CA ASP A 166 25.12 -26.14 17.26
C ASP A 166 26.63 -25.79 17.36
N HIS A 167 27.04 -24.60 16.91
CA HIS A 167 28.44 -24.19 16.91
C HIS A 167 28.87 -23.35 18.14
N GLU A 168 27.94 -22.89 18.98
CA GLU A 168 28.29 -22.32 20.29
C GLU A 168 28.69 -23.40 21.30
N ASP A 169 28.13 -24.61 21.18
CA ASP A 169 28.46 -25.74 22.06
C ASP A 169 29.84 -26.36 21.75
N GLU A 170 30.31 -26.26 20.50
CA GLU A 170 31.66 -26.68 20.11
C GLU A 170 32.75 -25.70 20.59
N LYS A 171 32.43 -24.41 20.78
CA LYS A 171 33.39 -23.40 21.26
C LYS A 171 33.55 -23.37 22.79
N LYS A 172 32.72 -24.09 23.54
CA LYS A 172 32.76 -24.18 25.01
C LYS A 172 33.45 -25.45 25.53
N LYS A 173 33.99 -26.30 24.66
CA LYS A 173 34.86 -27.42 24.99
C LYS A 173 36.32 -27.08 24.70
#